data_AF-A0A3A4WYT2-F1
#
_entry.id   AF-A0A3A4WYT2-F1
#
_cell.length_a   1.000
_cell.length_b   1.000
_cell.length_c   1.000
_cell.angle_alpha   90.00
_cell.angle_beta   90.00
_cell.angle_gamma   90.00
#
_symmetry.space_group_name_H-M   'P 1'
#
loop_
_entity.id
_entity.type
_entity.pdbx_description
1 polymer ?
#
loop_
_entity_poly.entity_id
_entity_poly.type
_entity_poly.pdbx_seq_one_letter_code
_entity_poly.pdbx_strand_id
1 'polypeptide(L)'
;MGRKRARSRKHFFLHLACLGAVLLNLDGCVTYPEKKEMESALSNAGRYLSGEDFQSALIENDRIRKSPDSLGTLALFQRGLIYAHPNNPDRDYSKAQDQFRKVLEQSPAGEPAGQAKVLIVLLARLMELENEKIALREKTGLLEKTVVRQKTKIEDQNKIVRRLDGDAKKDRTTIEELEQQLNTLKDQIEKLKNIDLQIENVKRQPAPPVKTLP
;
A
#
# COMPACT_ATOMS: atom_id res chain seq x y z
N MET A 1 49.87 46.56 -93.38
CA MET A 1 49.33 45.20 -93.23
C MET A 1 48.68 45.07 -91.86
N GLY A 2 47.35 44.94 -91.79
CA GLY A 2 46.62 44.89 -90.52
C GLY A 2 45.63 43.73 -90.49
N ARG A 3 45.50 43.06 -89.35
CA ARG A 3 44.28 42.39 -88.88
C ARG A 3 44.40 42.05 -87.39
N LYS A 4 43.57 42.72 -86.58
CA LYS A 4 43.27 42.43 -85.16
C LYS A 4 42.48 41.11 -85.07
N ARG A 5 42.82 40.21 -84.14
CA ARG A 5 41.95 39.08 -83.72
C ARG A 5 41.56 39.29 -82.26
N ALA A 6 40.33 39.74 -82.04
CA ALA A 6 39.70 39.83 -80.73
C ALA A 6 38.30 39.20 -80.81
N ARG A 7 38.20 37.86 -80.71
CA ARG A 7 36.90 37.19 -80.59
C ARG A 7 37.04 35.72 -80.17
N SER A 8 37.20 35.44 -78.87
CA SER A 8 36.78 34.12 -78.31
C SER A 8 36.62 34.07 -76.78
N ARG A 9 36.72 35.18 -76.04
CA ARG A 9 36.61 35.16 -74.56
C ARG A 9 35.17 35.15 -74.01
N LYS A 10 34.12 35.34 -74.83
CA LYS A 10 32.75 35.50 -74.33
C LYS A 10 32.06 34.18 -73.93
N HIS A 11 32.40 33.06 -74.56
CA HIS A 11 31.77 31.76 -74.24
C HIS A 11 32.38 31.11 -72.99
N PHE A 12 33.65 31.40 -72.68
CA PHE A 12 34.33 30.86 -71.52
C PHE A 12 33.75 31.40 -70.20
N PHE A 13 33.50 32.71 -70.14
CA PHE A 13 32.82 33.32 -68.99
C PHE A 13 31.36 32.87 -68.86
N LEU A 14 30.67 32.61 -69.98
CA LEU A 14 29.30 32.11 -69.97
C LEU A 14 29.22 30.68 -69.42
N HIS A 15 30.17 29.81 -69.79
CA HIS A 15 30.26 28.45 -69.24
C HIS A 15 30.64 28.43 -67.77
N LEU A 16 31.57 29.30 -67.34
CA LEU A 16 31.93 29.42 -65.92
C LEU A 16 30.74 29.91 -65.07
N ALA A 17 29.95 30.84 -65.60
CA ALA A 17 28.74 31.34 -64.94
C ALA A 17 27.63 30.26 -64.87
N CYS A 18 27.44 29.48 -65.94
CA CYS A 18 26.52 28.33 -65.92
C CYS A 18 26.96 27.24 -64.93
N LEU A 19 28.26 26.92 -64.86
CA LEU A 19 28.78 25.93 -63.91
C LEU A 19 28.66 26.43 -62.46
N GLY A 20 28.95 27.70 -62.21
CA GLY A 20 28.73 28.33 -60.91
C GLY A 20 27.26 28.34 -60.49
N ALA A 21 26.34 28.62 -61.42
CA ALA A 21 24.90 28.58 -61.16
C ALA A 21 24.40 27.16 -60.86
N VAL A 22 24.93 26.13 -61.53
CA VAL A 22 24.58 24.72 -61.23
C VAL A 22 25.10 24.28 -59.86
N LEU A 23 26.31 24.72 -59.48
CA LEU A 23 26.89 24.41 -58.17
C LEU A 23 26.19 25.13 -57.02
N LEU A 24 25.73 26.37 -57.22
CA LEU A 24 24.96 27.14 -56.22
C LEU A 24 23.53 26.62 -55.98
N ASN A 25 23.03 25.70 -56.81
CA ASN A 25 21.73 25.04 -56.61
C ASN A 25 21.84 23.68 -55.88
N LEU A 26 23.04 23.27 -55.45
CA LEU A 26 23.27 22.01 -54.72
C LEU A 26 23.28 22.15 -53.19
N ASP A 27 23.21 23.37 -52.64
CA ASP A 27 23.21 23.60 -51.19
C ASP A 27 21.83 23.42 -50.51
N GLY A 28 20.85 22.90 -51.24
CA GLY A 28 19.49 22.70 -50.74
C GLY A 28 19.16 21.24 -50.38
N CYS A 29 19.89 20.59 -49.46
CA CYS A 29 19.40 19.49 -48.59
C CYS A 29 20.54 18.83 -47.77
N VAL A 30 20.87 19.37 -46.59
CA VAL A 30 21.68 18.65 -45.56
C VAL A 30 20.88 18.39 -44.27
N THR A 31 19.63 18.87 -44.17
CA THR A 31 18.78 18.75 -42.96
C THR A 31 17.69 17.67 -43.04
N TYR A 32 17.59 16.92 -44.14
CA TYR A 32 16.57 15.87 -44.33
C TYR A 32 16.84 14.51 -43.62
N PRO A 33 18.09 14.00 -43.52
CA PRO A 33 18.31 12.69 -42.88
C PRO A 33 18.06 12.72 -41.37
N GLU A 34 18.42 13.81 -40.69
CA GLU A 34 18.26 13.95 -39.23
C GLU A 34 16.80 13.84 -38.78
N LYS A 35 15.86 14.50 -39.47
CA LYS A 35 14.44 14.44 -39.09
C LYS A 35 13.86 13.03 -39.22
N LYS A 36 14.22 12.31 -40.27
CA LYS A 36 13.77 10.92 -40.49
C LYS A 36 14.33 9.98 -39.41
N GLU A 37 15.57 10.19 -38.99
CA GLU A 37 16.16 9.45 -37.87
C GLU A 37 15.44 9.73 -36.54
N MET A 38 15.06 10.99 -36.28
CA MET A 38 14.29 11.35 -35.09
C MET A 38 12.88 10.73 -35.09
N GLU A 39 12.19 10.72 -36.24
CA GLU A 39 10.90 10.05 -36.39
C GLU A 39 11.01 8.53 -36.17
N SER A 40 12.09 7.91 -36.67
CA SER A 40 12.41 6.50 -36.41
C SER A 40 12.64 6.23 -34.93
N ALA A 41 13.39 7.10 -34.24
CA ALA A 41 13.62 7.00 -32.80
C ALA A 41 12.31 7.06 -32.01
N LEU A 42 11.40 7.98 -32.34
CA LEU A 42 10.09 8.08 -31.69
C LEU A 42 9.23 6.81 -31.91
N SER A 43 9.26 6.27 -33.13
CA SER A 43 8.55 5.03 -33.48
C SER A 43 9.12 3.83 -32.70
N ASN A 44 10.45 3.68 -32.66
CA ASN A 44 11.12 2.62 -31.90
C ASN A 44 10.82 2.73 -30.41
N ALA A 45 10.85 3.94 -29.86
CA ALA A 45 10.51 4.17 -28.46
C ALA A 45 9.09 3.67 -28.12
N GLY A 46 8.11 3.96 -28.99
CA GLY A 46 6.75 3.45 -28.83
C GLY A 46 6.65 1.92 -28.92
N ARG A 47 7.44 1.29 -29.81
CA ARG A 47 7.52 -0.17 -29.92
C ARG A 47 8.12 -0.81 -28.67
N TYR A 48 9.21 -0.24 -28.15
CA TYR A 48 9.84 -0.72 -26.92
C TYR A 48 8.92 -0.55 -25.71
N LEU A 49 8.24 0.59 -25.58
CA LEU A 49 7.24 0.82 -24.54
C LEU A 49 6.12 -0.23 -24.61
N SER A 50 5.59 -0.50 -25.80
CA SER A 50 4.55 -1.50 -26.00
C SER A 50 5.03 -2.93 -25.71
N GLY A 51 6.32 -3.19 -25.92
CA GLY A 51 6.98 -4.44 -25.57
C GLY A 51 7.49 -4.51 -24.13
N GLU A 52 7.16 -3.53 -23.28
CA GLU A 52 7.62 -3.38 -21.89
C GLU A 52 9.14 -3.31 -21.71
N ASP A 53 9.89 -3.01 -22.79
CA ASP A 53 11.31 -2.69 -22.72
C ASP A 53 11.49 -1.19 -22.41
N PHE A 54 11.26 -0.85 -21.14
CA PHE A 54 11.27 0.54 -20.68
C PHE A 54 12.63 1.23 -20.84
N GLN A 55 13.72 0.49 -20.69
CA GLN A 55 15.07 1.04 -20.80
C GLN A 55 15.39 1.41 -22.24
N SER A 56 15.14 0.52 -23.20
CA SER A 56 15.31 0.84 -24.63
C SER A 56 14.37 1.97 -25.07
N ALA A 57 13.13 2.01 -24.55
CA ALA A 57 12.20 3.09 -24.83
C ALA A 57 12.69 4.46 -24.31
N LEU A 58 13.32 4.50 -23.13
CA LEU A 58 13.93 5.73 -22.59
C LEU A 58 15.12 6.18 -23.44
N ILE A 59 15.99 5.26 -23.85
CA ILE A 59 17.18 5.55 -24.67
C ILE A 59 16.76 6.19 -26.00
N GLU A 60 15.76 5.63 -26.69
CA GLU A 60 15.28 6.18 -27.96
C GLU A 60 14.62 7.57 -27.77
N ASN A 61 13.83 7.75 -26.71
CA ASN A 61 13.25 9.05 -26.39
C ASN A 61 14.32 10.11 -26.08
N ASP A 62 15.41 9.75 -25.42
CA ASP A 62 16.47 10.69 -25.05
C ASP A 62 17.23 11.27 -26.25
N ARG A 63 17.24 10.56 -27.38
CA ARG A 63 17.83 11.05 -28.64
C ARG A 63 17.09 12.27 -29.18
N ILE A 64 15.78 12.37 -28.94
CA ILE A 64 14.90 13.36 -29.58
C ILE A 64 14.28 14.37 -28.62
N ARG A 65 14.30 14.10 -27.31
CA ARG A 65 13.69 14.95 -26.27
C ARG A 65 14.13 16.41 -26.28
N LYS A 66 15.36 16.70 -26.69
CA LYS A 66 15.89 18.07 -26.71
C LYS A 66 15.45 18.86 -27.96
N SER A 67 14.81 18.21 -28.93
CA SER A 67 14.29 18.88 -30.11
C SER A 67 13.21 19.90 -29.71
N PRO A 68 13.24 21.15 -30.18
CA PRO A 68 12.24 22.16 -29.84
C PRO A 68 10.88 21.92 -30.51
N ASP A 69 10.80 20.97 -31.44
CA ASP A 69 9.59 20.68 -32.22
C ASP A 69 8.62 19.70 -31.52
N SER A 70 7.62 19.25 -32.29
CA SER A 70 6.64 18.28 -31.80
C SER A 70 7.26 16.94 -31.42
N LEU A 71 8.39 16.53 -32.03
CA LEU A 71 9.04 15.26 -31.72
C LEU A 71 9.63 15.27 -30.30
N GLY A 72 10.29 16.36 -29.91
CA GLY A 72 10.78 16.51 -28.53
C GLY A 72 9.66 16.53 -27.51
N THR A 73 8.54 17.20 -27.82
CA THR A 73 7.33 17.23 -26.99
C THR A 73 6.74 15.83 -26.82
N LEU A 74 6.61 15.06 -27.91
CA LEU A 74 6.11 13.68 -27.85
C LEU A 74 7.05 12.76 -27.10
N ALA A 75 8.36 12.98 -27.19
CA ALA A 75 9.33 12.21 -26.44
C ALA A 75 9.26 12.47 -24.94
N LEU A 76 9.10 13.73 -24.52
CA LEU A 76 8.80 14.07 -23.12
C LEU A 76 7.53 13.36 -22.66
N PHE A 77 6.49 13.37 -23.49
CA PHE A 77 5.22 12.71 -23.18
C PHE A 77 5.38 11.19 -23.00
N GLN A 78 6.03 10.49 -23.93
CA GLN A 78 6.30 9.05 -23.81
C GLN A 78 7.17 8.71 -22.60
N ARG A 79 8.16 9.55 -22.26
CA ARG A 79 8.94 9.37 -21.02
C ARG A 79 8.07 9.46 -19.77
N GLY A 80 7.12 10.39 -19.75
CA GLY A 80 6.13 10.49 -18.67
C GLY A 80 5.32 9.20 -18.53
N LEU A 81 4.87 8.63 -19.66
CA LEU A 81 4.17 7.34 -19.67
C LEU A 81 5.05 6.18 -19.17
N ILE A 82 6.32 6.11 -19.59
CA ILE A 82 7.27 5.08 -19.15
C ILE A 82 7.46 5.14 -17.62
N TYR A 83 7.69 6.32 -17.06
CA TYR A 83 7.85 6.47 -15.60
C TYR A 83 6.55 6.26 -14.83
N ALA A 84 5.39 6.38 -15.47
CA ALA A 84 4.09 6.09 -14.85
C ALA A 84 3.65 4.64 -14.99
N HIS A 85 4.32 3.84 -15.83
CA HIS A 85 3.85 2.51 -16.22
C HIS A 85 3.86 1.53 -15.03
N PRO A 86 2.76 0.82 -14.73
CA PRO A 86 2.67 -0.04 -13.55
C PRO A 86 3.68 -1.20 -13.55
N ASN A 87 4.00 -1.75 -14.73
CA ASN A 87 4.93 -2.87 -14.89
C ASN A 87 6.40 -2.41 -14.97
N ASN A 88 6.67 -1.09 -14.97
CA ASN A 88 8.04 -0.62 -14.92
C ASN A 88 8.60 -0.79 -13.49
N PRO A 89 9.66 -1.59 -13.28
CA PRO A 89 10.25 -1.73 -11.94
C PRO A 89 10.83 -0.41 -11.42
N ASP A 90 11.26 0.48 -12.32
CA ASP A 90 11.78 1.81 -12.02
C ASP A 90 10.71 2.91 -12.08
N ARG A 91 9.42 2.52 -11.96
CA ARG A 91 8.29 3.46 -11.96
C ARG A 91 8.47 4.51 -10.89
N ASP A 92 8.25 5.76 -11.28
CA ASP A 92 8.42 6.93 -10.42
C ASP A 92 7.42 8.00 -10.85
N TYR A 93 6.33 8.11 -10.09
CA TYR A 93 5.25 9.03 -10.38
C TYR A 93 5.68 10.50 -10.30
N SER A 94 6.68 10.83 -9.49
CA SER A 94 7.24 12.18 -9.44
C SER A 94 8.00 12.50 -10.72
N LYS A 95 8.87 11.58 -11.18
CA LYS A 95 9.57 11.75 -12.47
C LYS A 95 8.59 11.82 -13.64
N ALA A 96 7.52 11.03 -13.62
CA ALA A 96 6.48 11.07 -14.63
C ALA A 96 5.81 12.46 -14.69
N GLN A 97 5.40 13.01 -13.53
CA GLN A 97 4.86 14.37 -13.46
C GLN A 97 5.85 15.42 -13.97
N ASP A 98 7.13 15.29 -13.68
CA ASP A 98 8.15 16.23 -14.16
C ASP A 98 8.28 16.22 -15.69
N GLN A 99 8.16 15.05 -16.32
CA GLN A 99 8.14 14.98 -17.79
C GLN A 99 6.88 15.65 -18.35
N PHE A 100 5.71 15.39 -17.75
CA PHE A 100 4.46 16.01 -18.20
C PHE A 100 4.45 17.53 -17.98
N ARG A 101 5.08 18.05 -16.92
CA ARG A 101 5.27 19.49 -16.73
C ARG A 101 6.10 20.10 -17.86
N LYS A 102 7.18 19.43 -18.27
CA LYS A 102 8.00 19.85 -19.42
C LYS A 102 7.22 19.83 -20.74
N VAL A 103 6.29 18.90 -20.91
CA VAL A 103 5.36 18.92 -22.08
C VAL A 103 4.56 20.23 -22.10
N LEU A 104 4.06 20.69 -20.95
CA LEU A 104 3.29 21.93 -20.86
C LEU A 104 4.15 23.19 -21.05
N GLU A 105 5.42 23.15 -20.65
CA GLU A 105 6.39 24.21 -20.89
C GLU A 105 6.74 24.34 -22.37
N GLN A 106 6.95 23.20 -23.05
CA GLN A 106 7.36 23.17 -24.45
C GLN A 106 6.19 23.37 -25.43
N SER A 107 5.02 22.82 -25.11
CA SER A 107 3.79 22.96 -25.90
C SER A 107 2.60 23.15 -24.97
N PRO A 108 2.21 24.40 -24.67
CA PRO A 108 1.14 24.68 -23.70
C PRO A 108 -0.27 24.34 -24.22
N ALA A 109 -0.41 24.09 -25.52
CA ALA A 109 -1.65 23.76 -26.20
C ALA A 109 -1.50 22.48 -27.06
N GLY A 110 -2.64 21.96 -27.54
CA GLY A 110 -2.69 20.71 -28.31
C GLY A 110 -2.97 19.48 -27.46
N GLU A 111 -3.09 18.34 -28.13
CA GLU A 111 -3.47 17.07 -27.50
C GLU A 111 -2.49 16.60 -26.41
N PRO A 112 -1.15 16.59 -26.61
CA PRO A 112 -0.22 16.18 -25.57
C PRO A 112 -0.33 17.03 -24.30
N ALA A 113 -0.61 18.33 -24.45
CA ALA A 113 -0.78 19.25 -23.33
C ALA A 113 -2.06 18.96 -22.53
N GLY A 114 -3.16 18.69 -23.23
CA GLY A 114 -4.42 18.29 -22.59
C GLY A 114 -4.26 16.99 -21.79
N GLN A 115 -3.65 15.98 -22.39
CA GLN A 115 -3.39 14.69 -21.73
C GLN A 115 -2.41 14.84 -20.55
N ALA A 116 -1.33 15.61 -20.70
CA ALA A 116 -0.36 15.87 -19.64
C ALA A 116 -1.01 16.52 -18.40
N LYS A 117 -1.93 17.48 -18.57
CA LYS A 117 -2.65 18.10 -17.45
C LYS A 117 -3.45 17.06 -16.65
N VAL A 118 -4.19 16.20 -17.35
CA VAL A 118 -4.98 15.14 -16.72
C VAL A 118 -4.07 14.14 -16.00
N LEU A 119 -3.00 13.70 -16.66
CA LEU A 119 -2.05 12.75 -16.09
C LEU A 119 -1.33 13.32 -14.85
N ILE A 120 -0.99 14.61 -14.82
CA ILE A 120 -0.40 15.24 -13.63
C ILE A 120 -1.36 15.14 -12.44
N VAL A 121 -2.64 15.49 -12.62
CA VAL A 121 -3.65 15.42 -11.55
C VAL A 121 -3.85 13.98 -11.07
N LEU A 122 -3.96 13.03 -12.01
CA LEU A 122 -4.13 11.61 -11.68
C LEU A 122 -2.91 11.06 -10.91
N LEU A 123 -1.69 11.38 -11.34
CA LEU A 123 -0.47 10.96 -10.66
C LEU A 123 -0.37 11.55 -9.26
N ALA A 124 -0.81 12.79 -9.05
CA ALA A 124 -0.84 13.40 -7.72
C ALA A 124 -1.75 12.58 -6.79
N ARG A 125 -2.94 12.22 -7.27
CA ARG A 125 -3.88 11.39 -6.50
C ARG A 125 -3.34 9.99 -6.26
N LEU A 126 -2.65 9.38 -7.22
CA LEU A 126 -2.04 8.06 -7.05
C LEU A 126 -0.96 8.06 -5.96
N MET A 127 -0.10 9.08 -5.92
CA MET A 127 0.91 9.23 -4.87
C MET A 127 0.27 9.40 -3.48
N GLU A 128 -0.79 10.19 -3.38
CA GLU A 128 -1.56 10.35 -2.14
C GLU A 128 -2.15 9.01 -1.67
N LEU A 129 -2.77 8.26 -2.57
CA LEU A 129 -3.33 6.93 -2.28
C LEU A 129 -2.26 5.91 -1.87
N GLU A 130 -1.06 5.95 -2.46
CA GLU A 130 0.05 5.10 -2.06
C GLU A 130 0.51 5.42 -0.63
N ASN A 131 0.57 6.70 -0.25
CA ASN A 131 0.91 7.12 1.10
C ASN A 131 -0.18 6.73 2.12
N GLU A 132 -1.45 6.95 1.79
CA GLU A 132 -2.59 6.51 2.61
C GLU A 132 -2.54 5.00 2.85
N LYS A 133 -2.24 4.22 1.82
CA LYS A 133 -2.10 2.76 1.90
C LYS A 133 -0.98 2.33 2.84
N ILE A 134 0.16 3.02 2.83
CA ILE A 134 1.27 2.78 3.76
C ILE A 134 0.83 3.06 5.19
N ALA A 135 0.25 4.24 5.45
CA ALA A 135 -0.23 4.62 6.79
C ALA A 135 -1.29 3.66 7.34
N LEU A 136 -2.22 3.20 6.47
CA LEU A 136 -3.22 2.21 6.85
C LEU A 136 -2.58 0.87 7.24
N ARG A 137 -1.56 0.40 6.50
CA ARG A 137 -0.84 -0.84 6.81
C ARG A 137 -0.12 -0.79 8.16
N GLU A 138 0.46 0.36 8.50
CA GLU A 138 1.08 0.56 9.81
C GLU A 138 0.03 0.50 10.92
N LYS A 139 -1.09 1.19 10.73
CA LYS A 139 -2.20 1.19 11.69
C LYS A 139 -2.79 -0.21 11.89
N THR A 140 -2.98 -0.98 10.82
CA THR A 140 -3.45 -2.37 10.93
C THR A 140 -2.46 -3.23 11.71
N GLY A 141 -1.15 -3.10 11.47
CA GLY A 141 -0.14 -3.83 12.23
C GLY A 141 -0.10 -3.47 13.72
N LEU A 142 -0.36 -2.22 14.09
CA LEU A 142 -0.48 -1.80 15.49
C LEU A 142 -1.74 -2.38 16.16
N LEU A 143 -2.86 -2.38 15.44
CA LEU A 143 -4.11 -2.96 15.92
C LEU A 143 -3.96 -4.47 16.12
N GLU A 144 -3.36 -5.20 15.18
CA GLU A 144 -3.09 -6.63 15.31
C GLU A 144 -2.27 -6.95 16.57
N LYS A 145 -1.17 -6.22 16.83
CA LYS A 145 -0.38 -6.36 18.05
C LYS A 145 -1.21 -6.13 19.31
N THR A 146 -2.10 -5.14 19.28
CA THR A 146 -2.97 -4.83 20.42
C THR A 146 -3.99 -5.93 20.66
N VAL A 147 -4.60 -6.46 19.59
CA VAL A 147 -5.55 -7.57 19.64
C VAL A 147 -4.87 -8.82 20.22
N VAL A 148 -3.67 -9.17 19.75
CA VAL A 148 -2.91 -10.32 20.30
C VAL A 148 -2.63 -10.14 21.79
N ARG A 149 -2.18 -8.94 22.21
CA ARG A 149 -1.92 -8.65 23.63
C ARG A 149 -3.20 -8.70 24.49
N GLN A 150 -4.33 -8.26 23.96
CA GLN A 150 -5.61 -8.37 24.67
C GLN A 150 -6.06 -9.83 24.77
N LYS A 151 -5.88 -10.61 23.71
CA LYS A 151 -6.22 -12.03 23.68
C LYS A 151 -5.45 -12.82 24.75
N THR A 152 -4.14 -12.58 24.90
CA THR A 152 -3.36 -13.26 25.95
C THR A 152 -3.82 -12.88 27.35
N LYS A 153 -4.14 -11.59 27.59
CA LYS A 153 -4.72 -11.15 28.87
C LYS A 153 -6.05 -11.84 29.17
N ILE A 154 -6.93 -11.95 28.16
CA ILE A 154 -8.21 -12.65 28.29
C ILE A 154 -7.98 -14.14 28.60
N GLU A 155 -7.02 -14.79 27.94
CA GLU A 155 -6.67 -16.19 28.21
C GLU A 155 -6.19 -16.40 29.64
N ASP A 156 -5.34 -15.51 30.16
CA ASP A 156 -4.86 -15.59 31.54
C ASP A 156 -5.96 -15.28 32.56
N GLN A 157 -6.81 -14.29 32.30
CA GLN A 157 -8.00 -14.02 33.11
C GLN A 157 -8.95 -15.22 33.13
N ASN A 158 -9.18 -15.87 31.99
CA ASN A 158 -10.02 -17.06 31.91
C ASN A 158 -9.46 -18.24 32.72
N LYS A 159 -8.13 -18.40 32.80
CA LYS A 159 -7.51 -19.42 33.69
C LYS A 159 -7.78 -19.12 35.16
N ILE A 160 -7.73 -17.85 35.56
CA ILE A 160 -8.01 -17.43 36.94
C ILE A 160 -9.48 -17.72 37.28
N VAL A 161 -10.41 -17.31 36.41
CA VAL A 161 -11.85 -17.57 36.60
C VAL A 161 -12.12 -19.06 36.78
N ARG A 162 -11.51 -19.93 35.96
CA ARG A 162 -11.66 -21.38 36.09
C ARG A 162 -11.19 -21.94 37.43
N ARG A 163 -10.12 -21.38 38.01
CA ARG A 163 -9.63 -21.80 39.33
C ARG A 163 -10.61 -21.38 40.42
N LEU A 164 -11.05 -20.12 40.40
CA LEU A 164 -12.03 -19.60 41.34
C LEU A 164 -13.35 -20.37 41.29
N ASP A 165 -13.83 -20.73 40.10
CA ASP A 165 -15.02 -21.58 39.95
C ASP A 165 -14.82 -22.97 40.56
N GLY A 166 -13.61 -23.53 40.47
CA GLY A 166 -13.26 -24.80 41.10
C GLY A 166 -13.26 -24.71 42.63
N ASP A 167 -12.62 -23.68 43.17
CA ASP A 167 -12.55 -23.42 44.60
C ASP A 167 -13.95 -23.15 45.18
N ALA A 168 -14.75 -22.33 44.51
CA ALA A 168 -16.13 -22.04 44.91
C ALA A 168 -17.03 -23.29 44.93
N LYS A 169 -16.82 -24.24 44.01
CA LYS A 169 -17.53 -25.53 44.03
C LYS A 169 -17.14 -26.37 45.24
N LYS A 170 -15.84 -26.42 45.57
CA LYS A 170 -15.35 -27.16 46.74
C LYS A 170 -15.88 -26.56 48.03
N ASP A 171 -15.84 -25.24 48.15
CA ASP A 171 -16.39 -24.52 49.31
C ASP A 171 -17.90 -24.73 49.44
N ARG A 172 -18.63 -24.82 48.32
CA ARG A 172 -20.06 -25.14 48.35
C ARG A 172 -20.32 -26.54 48.90
N THR A 173 -19.54 -27.54 48.48
CA THR A 173 -19.70 -28.91 49.00
C THR A 173 -19.36 -29.02 50.48
N THR A 174 -18.35 -28.31 50.96
CA THR A 174 -18.00 -28.33 52.39
C THR A 174 -19.05 -27.62 53.24
N ILE A 175 -19.65 -26.54 52.74
CA ILE A 175 -20.79 -25.88 53.40
C ILE A 175 -21.97 -26.86 53.50
N GLU A 176 -22.31 -27.57 52.43
CA GLU A 176 -23.39 -28.57 52.44
C GLU A 176 -23.13 -29.69 53.47
N GLU A 177 -21.90 -30.20 53.57
CA GLU A 177 -21.50 -31.19 54.58
C GLU A 177 -21.61 -30.66 56.01
N LEU A 178 -21.13 -29.44 56.26
CA LEU A 178 -21.20 -28.79 57.58
C LEU A 178 -22.65 -28.51 58.00
N GLU A 179 -23.51 -28.13 57.06
CA GLU A 179 -24.95 -27.95 57.32
C GLU A 179 -25.62 -29.27 57.73
N GLN A 180 -25.28 -30.38 57.08
CA GLN A 180 -25.77 -31.71 57.47
C GLN A 180 -25.30 -32.11 58.88
N GLN A 181 -24.03 -31.85 59.19
CA GLN A 181 -23.48 -32.12 60.53
C GLN A 181 -24.19 -31.27 61.60
N LEU A 182 -24.41 -29.98 61.34
CA LEU A 182 -25.14 -29.10 62.26
C LEU A 182 -26.57 -29.58 62.52
N ASN A 183 -27.28 -30.04 61.48
CA ASN A 183 -28.62 -30.57 61.65
C ASN A 183 -28.62 -31.85 62.49
N THR A 184 -27.67 -32.75 62.24
CA THR A 184 -27.51 -33.98 63.04
C THR A 184 -27.22 -33.67 64.51
N LEU A 185 -26.31 -32.72 64.78
CA LEU A 185 -25.99 -32.29 66.14
C LEU A 185 -27.18 -31.62 66.83
N LYS A 186 -27.98 -30.83 66.12
CA LYS A 186 -29.22 -30.25 66.66
C LYS A 186 -30.20 -31.35 67.10
N ASP A 187 -30.41 -32.37 66.26
CA ASP A 187 -31.28 -33.50 66.59
C ASP A 187 -30.78 -34.28 67.83
N GLN A 188 -29.46 -34.45 67.95
CA GLN A 188 -28.85 -35.09 69.12
C GLN A 188 -29.08 -34.27 70.40
N ILE A 189 -28.91 -32.94 70.35
CA ILE A 189 -29.16 -32.05 71.48
C ILE A 189 -30.65 -32.12 71.89
N GLU A 190 -31.56 -32.16 70.94
CA GLU A 190 -33.01 -32.26 71.22
C GLU A 190 -33.37 -33.58 71.91
N LYS A 191 -32.77 -34.70 71.47
CA LYS A 191 -32.91 -36.01 72.15
C LYS A 191 -32.39 -35.98 73.58
N LEU A 192 -31.20 -35.41 73.80
CA LEU A 192 -30.62 -35.29 75.15
C LEU A 192 -31.51 -34.44 76.06
N LYS A 193 -32.02 -33.31 75.55
CA LYS A 193 -32.95 -32.44 76.28
C LYS A 193 -34.22 -33.18 76.71
N ASN A 194 -34.79 -34.03 75.84
CA ASN A 194 -35.95 -34.85 76.18
C ASN A 194 -35.64 -35.91 77.26
N ILE A 195 -34.45 -36.52 77.20
CA ILE A 195 -34.00 -37.46 78.25
C ILE A 195 -33.87 -36.75 79.60
N ASP A 196 -33.23 -35.59 79.63
CA ASP A 196 -33.08 -34.81 80.88
C ASP A 196 -34.44 -34.44 81.48
N LEU A 197 -35.41 -34.03 80.66
CA LEU A 197 -36.80 -33.79 81.10
C LEU A 197 -37.46 -35.04 81.68
N GLN A 198 -37.23 -36.22 81.08
CA GLN A 198 -37.74 -37.49 81.61
C GLN A 198 -37.11 -37.83 82.96
N ILE A 199 -35.78 -37.69 83.10
CA ILE A 199 -35.07 -37.92 84.35
C ILE A 199 -35.59 -37.00 85.46
N GLU A 200 -35.80 -35.72 85.15
CA GLU A 200 -36.33 -34.76 86.11
C GLU A 200 -37.76 -35.09 86.53
N ASN A 201 -38.62 -35.52 85.60
CA ASN A 201 -39.96 -35.98 85.90
C ASN A 201 -39.96 -37.23 86.80
N VAL A 202 -39.05 -38.18 86.58
CA VAL A 202 -38.91 -39.38 87.43
C VAL A 202 -38.45 -39.00 88.84
N LYS A 203 -37.49 -38.06 88.98
CA LYS A 203 -37.04 -37.58 90.30
C LYS A 203 -38.15 -36.87 91.09
N ARG A 204 -39.15 -36.30 90.42
CA ARG A 204 -40.32 -35.66 91.05
C ARG A 204 -41.44 -36.64 91.41
N GLN A 205 -41.36 -37.92 90.99
CA GLN A 205 -42.32 -38.94 91.43
C GLN A 205 -42.01 -39.38 92.88
N PRO A 206 -43.02 -39.45 93.77
CA PRO A 206 -42.80 -39.84 95.16
C PRO A 206 -42.31 -41.29 95.25
N ALA A 207 -41.34 -41.53 96.14
CA ALA A 207 -40.71 -42.85 96.29
C ALA A 207 -41.74 -43.96 96.57
N PRO A 208 -41.64 -45.14 95.92
CA PRO A 208 -42.57 -46.23 96.13
C PRO A 208 -42.45 -46.79 97.56
N PRO A 209 -43.56 -47.24 98.16
CA PRO A 209 -43.57 -47.69 99.55
C PRO A 209 -42.70 -48.94 99.72
N VAL A 210 -41.74 -48.85 100.64
CA VAL A 210 -40.82 -49.95 101.01
C VAL A 210 -41.65 -51.10 101.56
N LYS A 211 -41.74 -52.21 100.82
CA LYS A 211 -42.31 -53.47 101.34
C LYS A 211 -41.27 -54.15 102.22
N THR A 212 -41.49 -54.12 103.53
CA THR A 212 -40.81 -54.96 104.50
C THR A 212 -41.24 -56.41 104.30
N LEU A 213 -40.30 -57.29 103.99
CA LEU A 213 -40.50 -58.75 103.96
C LEU A 213 -40.44 -59.30 105.40
N PRO A 214 -41.39 -60.16 105.83
CA PRO A 214 -41.26 -60.98 107.02
C PRO A 214 -40.29 -62.16 106.81
#